data_AF-A0A497KRI0-F1
#
_entry.id   AF-A0A497KRI0-F1
#
_cell.length_a   1.000
_cell.length_b   1.000
_cell.length_c   1.000
_cell.angle_alpha   90.00
_cell.angle_beta   90.00
_cell.angle_gamma   90.00
#
_symmetry.space_group_name_H-M   'P 1'
#
loop_
_entity.id
_entity.type
_entity.pdbx_description
1 polymer ?
#
loop_
_entity_poly.entity_id
_entity_poly.type
_entity_poly.pdbx_seq_one_letter_code
_entity_poly.pdbx_strand_id
1 'polypeptide(L)' 'MEEVGVLVVSYGSRGAAILDSLLRSGEYAVNAYVADRQRNPFNVKFSKEHIVIPSLDPNEICKFAARYK' A
#
# COMPACT_ATOMS: atom_id res chain seq x y z
N MET A 1 -6.08 -8.53 -17.79
CA MET A 1 -5.31 -7.45 -17.14
C MET A 1 -4.10 -8.09 -16.52
N GLU A 2 -2.92 -7.56 -16.79
CA GLU A 2 -1.68 -8.04 -16.16
C GLU A 2 -1.72 -7.72 -14.66
N GLU A 3 -1.20 -8.61 -13.82
CA GLU A 3 -1.14 -8.38 -12.38
C GLU A 3 0.12 -7.60 -12.01
N VAL A 4 -0.03 -6.57 -11.18
CA VAL A 4 1.09 -5.78 -10.68
C VAL A 4 1.01 -5.59 -9.17
N GLY A 5 2.14 -5.79 -8.48
CA GLY A 5 2.28 -5.46 -7.06
C GLY A 5 2.70 -4.01 -6.88
N VAL A 6 2.00 -3.25 -6.04
CA VAL A 6 2.38 -1.87 -5.72
C VAL A 6 2.51 -1.69 -4.21
N LEU A 7 3.67 -1.20 -3.78
CA LEU A 7 3.89 -0.75 -2.41
C LEU A 7 3.49 0.73 -2.28
N VAL A 8 2.53 1.01 -1.39
CA VAL A 8 2.11 2.37 -1.04
C VAL A 8 2.61 2.70 0.36
N VAL A 9 3.55 3.64 0.46
CA VAL A 9 3.99 4.20 1.74
C VAL A 9 3.15 5.43 2.03
N SER A 10 2.34 5.38 3.08
CA SER A 10 1.27 6.34 3.33
C SER A 10 1.44 7.06 4.66
N TYR A 11 1.09 8.35 4.66
CA TYR A 11 0.79 9.09 5.88
C TYR A 11 -0.47 9.95 5.67
N GLY A 12 -1.59 9.48 6.24
CA GLY A 12 -2.87 10.18 6.16
C GLY A 12 -3.67 9.88 4.88
N SER A 13 -4.47 10.85 4.43
CA SER A 13 -5.49 10.63 3.39
C SER A 13 -4.96 10.59 1.95
N ARG A 14 -3.81 11.21 1.67
CA ARG A 14 -3.23 11.23 0.32
C ARG A 14 -2.83 9.85 -0.18
N GLY A 15 -2.31 8.99 0.69
CA GLY A 15 -2.00 7.60 0.34
C GLY A 15 -3.24 6.83 -0.09
N ALA A 16 -4.37 7.02 0.60
CA ALA A 16 -5.64 6.40 0.25
C ALA A 16 -6.19 6.87 -1.10
N ALA A 17 -6.03 8.16 -1.44
CA ALA A 17 -6.46 8.69 -2.74
C ALA A 17 -5.62 8.14 -3.91
N ILE A 18 -4.31 8.00 -3.72
CA ILE A 18 -3.42 7.36 -4.71
C ILE A 18 -3.80 5.89 -4.88
N LEU A 19 -4.01 5.17 -3.77
CA LEU A 19 -4.42 3.77 -3.78
C LEU A 19 -5.75 3.56 -4.53
N ASP A 20 -6.78 4.36 -4.25
CA ASP A 20 -8.07 4.30 -4.95
C ASP A 20 -7.90 4.53 -6.47
N SER A 21 -7.03 5.45 -6.87
CA SER A 21 -6.75 5.71 -8.28
C SER A 21 -6.08 4.53 -8.97
N LEU A 22 -5.11 3.89 -8.32
CA LEU A 22 -4.41 2.72 -8.86
C LEU A 22 -5.35 1.51 -8.99
N LEU A 23 -6.19 1.27 -8.00
CA LEU A 23 -7.14 0.13 -8.00
C LEU A 23 -8.23 0.25 -9.07
N ARG A 24 -8.48 1.46 -9.58
CA ARG A 24 -9.42 1.70 -10.69
C ARG A 24 -8.77 1.59 -12.07
N SER A 25 -7.52 1.14 -12.16
CA SER A 25 -6.86 0.92 -13.45
C SER A 25 -7.67 -0.04 -14.32
N GLY A 26 -7.90 0.33 -15.58
CA GLY A 26 -8.52 -0.54 -16.58
C GLY A 26 -7.52 -1.50 -17.25
N GLU A 27 -6.23 -1.29 -17.04
CA GLU A 27 -5.16 -2.02 -17.72
C GLU A 27 -4.52 -3.10 -16.83
N TYR A 28 -4.39 -2.83 -15.53
CA TYR A 28 -3.68 -3.69 -14.58
C TYR A 28 -4.56 -4.10 -13.39
N ALA A 29 -4.44 -5.37 -13.00
CA ALA A 29 -5.00 -5.87 -11.75
C ALA A 29 -4.00 -5.57 -10.63
N VAL A 30 -4.25 -4.49 -9.88
CA VAL A 30 -3.32 -3.98 -8.87
C VAL A 30 -3.48 -4.73 -7.55
N ASN A 31 -2.41 -5.37 -7.09
CA ASN A 31 -2.25 -5.92 -5.75
C ASN A 31 -1.53 -4.89 -4.86
N ALA A 32 -2.28 -4.21 -3.98
CA ALA A 32 -1.73 -3.15 -3.15
C ALA A 32 -1.19 -3.64 -1.81
N TYR A 33 0.06 -3.30 -1.50
CA TYR A 33 0.73 -3.53 -0.23
C TYR A 33 0.94 -2.18 0.45
N VAL A 34 0.47 -1.99 1.68
CA VAL A 34 0.46 -0.67 2.30
C VAL A 34 1.30 -0.65 3.58
N ALA A 35 2.27 0.26 3.62
CA ALA A 35 2.98 0.64 4.83
C ALA A 35 2.47 2.02 5.28
N ASP A 36 1.65 2.04 6.32
CA ASP A 36 0.95 3.25 6.74
C ASP A 36 1.49 3.79 8.06
N ARG A 37 1.62 5.12 8.18
CA ARG A 37 2.07 5.75 9.43
C ARG A 37 1.04 5.58 10.55
N GLN A 38 -0.23 5.58 10.18
CA GLN A 38 -1.37 5.43 11.07
C GLN A 38 -2.31 4.40 10.45
N ARG A 39 -3.20 3.80 11.23
CA ARG A 39 -4.14 2.80 10.70
C ARG A 39 -5.29 3.45 9.94
N ASN A 40 -5.05 3.94 8.72
CA ASN A 40 -6.11 4.56 7.91
C ASN A 40 -7.15 3.50 7.47
N PRO A 41 -8.45 3.69 7.74
CA PRO A 41 -9.47 2.69 7.45
C PRO A 41 -9.61 2.35 5.96
N PHE A 42 -9.35 3.30 5.07
CA PHE A 42 -9.42 3.07 3.63
C PHE A 42 -8.22 2.24 3.15
N ASN A 43 -7.03 2.55 3.62
CA ASN A 43 -5.83 1.77 3.29
C ASN A 43 -5.98 0.32 3.76
N VAL A 44 -6.49 0.10 4.99
CA VAL A 44 -6.77 -1.24 5.51
C VAL A 44 -7.80 -1.98 4.65
N LYS A 45 -8.86 -1.29 4.19
CA LYS A 45 -9.94 -1.90 3.40
C LYS A 45 -9.48 -2.31 2.00
N PHE A 46 -8.61 -1.53 1.38
CA PHE A 46 -8.29 -1.64 -0.04
C PHE A 46 -6.92 -2.28 -0.31
N SER A 47 -6.10 -2.48 0.71
CA SER A 47 -4.83 -3.22 0.61
C SER A 47 -5.07 -4.73 0.59
N LYS A 48 -4.23 -5.44 -0.17
CA LYS A 48 -4.02 -6.88 0.00
C LYS A 48 -3.36 -7.19 1.34
N GLU A 49 -2.37 -6.37 1.70
CA GLU A 49 -1.61 -6.49 2.95
C GLU A 49 -1.32 -5.10 3.51
N HIS A 50 -1.49 -4.94 4.83
CA HIS A 50 -1.34 -3.65 5.51
C HIS A 50 -0.50 -3.80 6.77
N ILE A 51 0.51 -2.94 6.91
CA ILE A 51 1.29 -2.79 8.13
C ILE A 51 1.25 -1.34 8.60
N VAL A 52 1.22 -1.15 9.92
CA VAL A 52 1.42 0.17 10.53
C VAL A 52 2.88 0.31 10.92
N ILE A 53 3.57 1.30 10.37
CA ILE A 53 4.95 1.66 10.72
C ILE A 53 4.94 3.14 11.13
N PRO A 54 4.74 3.47 12.42
CA PRO A 54 4.57 4.86 12.87
C PRO A 54 5.77 5.77 12.60
N SER A 55 6.96 5.18 12.54
CA SER A 55 8.23 5.84 12.20
C SER A 55 8.40 6.10 10.71
N LEU A 56 7.71 5.34 9.85
CA LEU A 56 8.02 5.16 8.43
C LEU A 56 9.51 4.86 8.19
N ASP A 57 10.13 4.08 9.08
CA ASP A 57 11.53 3.70 8.95
C ASP A 57 11.77 2.92 7.63
N PRO A 58 12.72 3.35 6.79
CA PRO A 58 12.98 2.69 5.51
C PRO A 58 13.38 1.21 5.65
N ASN A 59 14.09 0.81 6.71
CA ASN A 59 14.48 -0.58 6.89
C ASN A 59 13.27 -1.46 7.25
N GLU A 60 12.36 -0.95 8.08
CA GLU A 60 11.09 -1.63 8.36
C GLU A 60 10.22 -1.76 7.11
N ILE A 61 10.13 -0.71 6.29
CA ILE A 61 9.39 -0.73 5.02
C ILE A 61 10.02 -1.76 4.06
N CYS A 62 11.35 -1.76 3.91
CA CYS A 62 12.05 -2.73 3.08
C CYS A 62 11.86 -4.17 3.57
N LYS A 63 11.89 -4.40 4.90
CA LYS A 63 11.59 -5.72 5.49
C LYS A 63 10.16 -6.15 5.17
N PHE A 64 9.19 -5.25 5.25
CA PHE A 64 7.80 -5.52 4.88
C PHE A 64 7.69 -5.92 3.40
N ALA A 65 8.29 -5.13 2.51
CA ALA A 65 8.28 -5.35 1.06
C ALA A 65 8.97 -6.68 0.68
N ALA A 66 10.09 -7.01 1.32
CA ALA A 66 10.86 -8.22 1.03
C ALA A 66 10.12 -9.54 1.28
N ARG A 67 8.97 -9.51 1.98
CA ARG A 67 8.08 -10.67 2.17
C ARG A 67 7.30 -11.05 0.91
N TYR A 68 7.23 -10.12 -0.05
CA TYR A 68 6.46 -10.27 -1.29
C TYR A 68 7.41 -10.00 -2.46
N LYS A 69 8.13 -11.05 -2.88
CA LYS A 69 9.01 -11.05 -4.06
C LYS A 69 8.33 -11.71 -5.23
#